data_AF-Q0RZC1-F1
#
_entry.id   AF-Q0RZC1-F1
#
_cell.length_a   1.000
_cell.length_b   1.000
_cell.length_c   1.000
_cell.angle_alpha   90.00
_cell.angle_beta   90.00
_cell.angle_gamma   90.00
#
_symmetry.space_group_name_H-M   'P 1'
#
loop_
_entity.id
_entity.type
_entity.pdbx_description
1 polymer ?
#
loop_
_entity_poly.entity_id
_entity_poly.type
_entity_poly.pdbx_seq_one_letter_code
_entity_poly.pdbx_strand_id
1 'polypeptide(L)'
;MLLVAVAVGNVPEAVAGAASMRAQPGFNRLRAFAVWAATAALLVLVVIGANLVSDQISDGAIATIQAFAGGATIAVLADSLMPEAYKEGGWWVGLSTALGFLVAFGLGA
;
A
#
# COMPACT_ATOMS: atom_id res chain seq x y z
N MET A 1 -12.54 6.57 -8.07
CA MET A 1 -12.99 5.77 -6.90
C MET A 1 -11.89 4.89 -6.34
N LEU A 2 -11.07 4.23 -7.18
CA LEU A 2 -9.84 3.54 -6.72
C LEU A 2 -8.97 4.42 -5.80
N LEU A 3 -8.74 5.69 -6.17
CA LEU A 3 -8.01 6.65 -5.33
C LEU A 3 -8.63 6.88 -3.94
N VAL A 4 -9.95 6.88 -3.83
CA VAL A 4 -10.64 7.06 -2.54
C VAL A 4 -10.50 5.81 -1.69
N ALA A 5 -10.68 4.63 -2.28
CA ALA A 5 -10.47 3.35 -1.59
C ALA A 5 -9.01 3.19 -1.13
N VAL A 6 -8.05 3.52 -1.99
CA VAL A 6 -6.62 3.53 -1.69
C VAL A 6 -6.30 4.56 -0.61
N ALA A 7 -6.86 5.77 -0.68
CA ALA A 7 -6.65 6.79 0.35
C ALA A 7 -7.18 6.34 1.72
N VAL A 8 -8.38 5.77 1.77
CA VAL A 8 -8.98 5.27 3.03
C VAL A 8 -8.18 4.10 3.60
N GLY A 9 -7.69 3.18 2.76
CA GLY A 9 -6.84 2.07 3.19
C GLY A 9 -5.45 2.50 3.65
N ASN A 10 -4.85 3.49 2.98
CA ASN A 10 -3.50 3.95 3.27
C ASN A 10 -3.41 4.86 4.51
N VAL A 11 -4.51 5.48 4.96
CA VAL A 11 -4.49 6.36 6.14
C VAL A 11 -4.17 5.60 7.43
N PRO A 12 -4.85 4.48 7.76
CA PRO A 12 -4.48 3.64 8.90
C PRO A 12 -3.04 3.12 8.83
N GLU A 13 -2.60 2.67 7.66
CA GLU A 13 -1.22 2.19 7.45
C GLU A 13 -0.18 3.30 7.65
N ALA A 14 -0.45 4.52 7.15
CA ALA A 14 0.42 5.66 7.36
C ALA A 14 0.53 6.05 8.83
N VAL A 15 -0.57 5.97 9.58
CA VAL A 15 -0.58 6.23 11.04
C VAL A 15 0.19 5.14 11.78
N ALA A 16 -0.04 3.86 11.45
CA ALA A 16 0.68 2.74 12.05
C ALA A 16 2.19 2.80 11.74
N GLY A 17 2.57 3.11 10.50
CA GLY A 17 3.96 3.31 10.09
C GLY A 17 4.63 4.49 10.78
N ALA A 18 3.93 5.61 10.95
CA ALA A 18 4.45 6.75 11.71
C ALA A 18 4.62 6.42 13.21
N ALA A 19 3.69 5.65 13.78
CA ALA A 19 3.77 5.19 15.16
C ALA A 19 4.93 4.22 15.38
N SER A 20 5.17 3.28 14.45
CA SER A 20 6.26 2.31 14.53
C SER A 20 7.64 2.98 14.41
N MET A 21 7.79 3.96 13.51
CA MET A 21 9.01 4.77 13.41
C MET A 21 9.28 5.57 14.69
N ARG A 22 8.23 6.06 15.36
CA ARG A 22 8.38 6.79 16.64
C ARG A 22 8.72 5.87 17.81
N ALA A 23 8.28 4.62 17.77
CA ALA A 23 8.58 3.61 18.78
C ALA A 23 10.02 3.10 18.71
N GLN A 24 10.72 3.28 17.57
CA GLN A 24 12.13 2.91 17.44
C GLN A 24 13.05 3.80 18.28
N PRO A 25 13.90 3.21 19.16
CA PRO A 25 14.86 3.98 19.95
C PRO A 25 15.83 4.77 19.07
N GLY A 26 15.96 6.08 19.33
CA GLY A 26 16.89 6.97 18.60
C GLY A 26 16.39 7.47 17.24
N PHE A 27 15.13 7.22 16.88
CA PHE A 27 14.57 7.70 15.62
C PHE A 27 14.15 9.17 15.71
N ASN A 28 14.89 10.06 15.03
CA ASN A 28 14.60 11.49 15.00
C ASN A 28 13.44 11.81 14.04
N ARG A 29 12.52 12.71 14.43
CA ARG A 29 11.40 13.18 13.60
C ARG A 29 11.86 13.68 12.22
N LEU A 30 13.02 14.33 12.16
CA LEU A 30 13.62 14.79 10.91
C LEU A 30 14.01 13.62 9.98
N ARG A 31 14.48 12.49 10.53
CA ARG A 31 14.80 11.29 9.73
C ARG A 31 13.54 10.65 9.18
N ALA A 32 12.47 10.56 9.98
CA ALA A 32 11.19 10.06 9.50
C ALA A 32 10.68 10.91 8.33
N PHE A 33 10.66 12.24 8.51
CA PHE A 33 10.25 13.15 7.45
C PHE A 33 11.14 13.03 6.20
N ALA A 34 12.46 12.91 6.38
CA ALA A 34 13.40 12.74 5.26
C ALA A 34 13.16 11.43 4.49
N VAL A 35 12.91 10.31 5.17
CA VAL A 35 12.59 9.03 4.52
C VAL A 35 11.29 9.14 3.74
N TRP A 36 10.23 9.69 4.35
CA TRP A 36 8.94 9.86 3.67
C TRP A 36 9.04 10.80 2.45
N ALA A 37 9.74 11.93 2.60
CA ALA A 37 9.95 12.88 1.50
C ALA A 37 10.80 12.28 0.37
N ALA A 38 11.87 11.54 0.70
CA ALA A 38 12.71 10.88 -0.28
C ALA A 38 11.93 9.80 -1.05
N THR A 39 11.14 8.98 -0.35
CA THR A 39 10.26 7.98 -0.98
C THR A 39 9.22 8.64 -1.88
N ALA A 40 8.56 9.70 -1.41
CA ALA A 40 7.59 10.44 -2.23
C ALA A 40 8.23 11.03 -3.49
N ALA A 41 9.40 11.66 -3.36
CA ALA A 41 10.14 12.21 -4.50
C ALA A 41 10.55 11.11 -5.50
N LEU A 42 11.05 9.98 -5.00
CA LEU A 42 11.42 8.85 -5.84
C LEU A 42 10.21 8.30 -6.62
N LEU A 43 9.07 8.10 -5.95
CA LEU A 43 7.84 7.64 -6.59
C LEU A 43 7.36 8.60 -7.68
N VAL A 44 7.41 9.92 -7.42
CA VAL A 44 7.06 10.94 -8.42
C VAL A 44 7.99 10.88 -9.62
N LEU A 45 9.31 10.76 -9.41
CA LEU A 45 10.28 10.63 -10.50
C LEU A 45 10.04 9.38 -11.35
N VAL A 46 9.72 8.25 -10.72
CA VAL A 46 9.38 7.00 -11.42
C VAL A 46 8.12 7.18 -12.28
N VAL A 47 7.07 7.79 -11.73
CA VAL A 47 5.82 8.04 -12.48
C VAL A 47 6.05 8.95 -13.67
N ILE A 48 6.81 10.04 -13.49
CA ILE A 48 7.15 10.96 -14.59
C ILE A 48 7.96 10.21 -15.65
N GLY A 49 8.99 9.46 -15.26
CA GLY A 49 9.80 8.67 -16.20
C GLY A 49 8.98 7.64 -16.98
N ALA A 50 8.09 6.92 -16.29
CA ALA A 50 7.21 5.94 -16.92
C ALA A 50 6.21 6.60 -17.89
N ASN A 51 5.68 7.78 -17.55
CA ASN A 51 4.76 8.51 -18.40
C ASN A 51 5.44 9.04 -19.68
N LEU A 52 6.69 9.49 -19.59
CA LEU A 52 7.45 9.96 -20.75
C LEU A 52 7.74 8.84 -21.77
N VAL A 53 7.78 7.59 -21.33
CA VAL A 53 8.09 6.42 -22.17
C VAL A 53 6.83 5.58 -22.43
N SER A 54 5.64 5.98 -21.94
CA SER A 54 4.46 5.11 -21.96
C SER A 54 4.05 4.66 -23.35
N ASP A 55 4.23 5.50 -24.37
CA ASP A 55 3.91 5.20 -25.76
C ASP A 55 4.77 4.09 -26.37
N GLN A 56 5.89 3.76 -25.72
CA GLN A 56 6.85 2.73 -26.16
C GLN A 56 6.70 1.43 -25.35
N ILE A 57 5.89 1.43 -24.28
CA ILE A 57 5.69 0.26 -23.43
C ILE A 57 4.56 -0.58 -24.03
N SER A 58 4.85 -1.83 -24.36
CA SER A 58 3.82 -2.75 -24.87
C SER A 58 2.80 -3.12 -23.79
N ASP A 59 1.57 -3.39 -24.20
CA ASP A 59 0.50 -3.85 -23.30
C ASP A 59 0.91 -5.10 -22.50
N GLY A 60 1.70 -6.00 -23.11
CA GLY A 60 2.23 -7.18 -22.43
C GLY A 60 3.20 -6.86 -21.29
N ALA A 61 4.05 -5.84 -21.46
CA ALA A 61 4.94 -5.38 -20.40
C ALA A 61 4.14 -4.71 -19.27
N ILE A 62 3.14 -3.90 -19.59
CA ILE A 62 2.23 -3.29 -18.60
C ILE A 62 1.51 -4.39 -17.79
N ALA A 63 0.95 -5.39 -18.46
CA ALA A 63 0.26 -6.50 -17.81
C ALA A 63 1.20 -7.31 -16.90
N THR A 64 2.45 -7.53 -17.33
CA THR A 64 3.47 -8.22 -16.52
C THR A 64 3.81 -7.44 -15.26
N ILE A 65 4.00 -6.11 -15.38
CA ILE A 65 4.26 -5.23 -14.23
C ILE A 65 3.07 -5.21 -13.27
N GLN A 66 1.84 -5.12 -13.79
CA GLN A 66 0.63 -5.16 -12.96
C GLN A 66 0.47 -6.51 -12.24
N ALA A 67 0.71 -7.63 -12.92
CA ALA A 67 0.66 -8.96 -12.32
C ALA A 67 1.72 -9.12 -11.23
N PHE A 68 2.94 -8.64 -11.48
CA PHE A 68 4.01 -8.63 -10.48
C PHE A 68 3.65 -7.78 -9.26
N ALA A 69 3.13 -6.56 -9.47
CA ALA A 69 2.69 -5.68 -8.40
C ALA A 69 1.55 -6.29 -7.57
N GLY A 70 0.56 -6.91 -8.23
CA GLY A 70 -0.51 -7.64 -7.56
C GLY A 70 0.02 -8.81 -6.72
N GLY A 71 0.98 -9.57 -7.26
CA GLY A 71 1.65 -10.65 -6.53
C GLY A 71 2.42 -10.17 -5.30
N ALA A 72 3.13 -9.05 -5.42
CA ALA A 72 3.84 -8.45 -4.29
C ALA A 72 2.87 -8.03 -3.16
N THR A 73 1.72 -7.43 -3.51
CA THR A 73 0.68 -7.09 -2.52
C THR A 73 0.16 -8.33 -1.80
N ILE A 74 -0.12 -9.42 -2.53
CA ILE A 74 -0.58 -10.69 -1.92
C ILE A 74 0.51 -11.27 -1.01
N ALA A 75 1.78 -11.23 -1.43
CA ALA A 75 2.89 -11.72 -0.63
C ALA A 75 3.03 -10.96 0.69
N VAL A 76 2.96 -9.62 0.66
CA VAL A 76 2.99 -8.77 1.87
C VAL A 76 1.81 -9.07 2.79
N LEU A 77 0.61 -9.25 2.22
CA LEU A 77 -0.56 -9.64 2.99
C LEU A 77 -0.36 -10.98 3.71
N ALA A 78 0.23 -11.96 3.03
CA ALA A 78 0.46 -13.29 3.56
C ALA A 78 1.59 -13.35 4.60
N ASP A 79 2.67 -12.61 4.39
CA ASP A 79 3.87 -12.67 5.22
C ASP A 79 3.68 -12.00 6.58
N SER A 80 3.13 -10.79 6.61
CA SER A 80 3.08 -9.97 7.83
C SER A 80 1.67 -9.52 8.22
N LEU A 81 0.89 -8.99 7.27
CA LEU A 81 -0.35 -8.28 7.62
C LEU A 81 -1.46 -9.23 8.11
N MET A 82 -1.71 -10.35 7.44
CA MET A 82 -2.70 -11.33 7.89
C MET A 82 -2.31 -11.94 9.25
N PRO A 83 -1.10 -12.48 9.44
CA PRO A 83 -0.69 -13.03 10.73
C PRO A 83 -0.83 -12.03 11.90
N GLU A 84 -0.40 -10.78 11.70
CA GLU A 84 -0.49 -9.73 12.71
C GLU A 84 -1.94 -9.33 13.01
N ALA A 85 -2.76 -9.15 11.97
CA ALA A 85 -4.17 -8.85 12.13
C ALA A 85 -4.90 -9.95 12.91
N TYR A 86 -4.71 -11.23 12.58
CA TYR A 86 -5.34 -12.33 13.31
C TYR A 86 -4.87 -12.43 14.77
N LYS A 87 -3.61 -12.08 15.05
CA LYS A 87 -3.05 -12.07 16.41
C LYS A 87 -3.68 -10.99 17.28
N GLU A 88 -3.93 -9.81 16.72
CA GLU A 88 -4.47 -8.66 17.46
C GLU A 88 -6.01 -8.63 17.50
N GLY A 89 -6.67 -8.97 16.38
CA GLY A 89 -8.12 -8.85 16.21
C GLY A 89 -8.91 -10.16 16.30
N GLY A 90 -8.22 -11.31 16.33
CA GLY A 90 -8.87 -12.62 16.42
C GLY A 90 -9.79 -12.93 15.23
N TRP A 91 -10.89 -13.64 15.49
CA TRP A 91 -11.79 -14.15 14.45
C TRP A 91 -12.57 -13.06 13.68
N TRP A 92 -12.78 -11.88 14.29
CA TRP A 92 -13.52 -10.78 13.67
C TRP A 92 -12.83 -10.21 12.42
N VAL A 93 -11.51 -10.36 12.32
CA VAL A 93 -10.71 -9.88 11.19
C VAL A 93 -11.19 -10.44 9.86
N GLY A 94 -11.53 -11.74 9.82
CA GLY A 94 -12.07 -12.36 8.61
C GLY A 94 -13.40 -11.73 8.18
N LEU A 95 -14.30 -11.48 9.14
CA LEU A 95 -15.60 -10.85 8.86
C LEU A 95 -15.44 -9.40 8.43
N SER A 96 -14.60 -8.62 9.11
CA SER A 96 -14.29 -7.24 8.75
C SER A 96 -13.64 -7.14 7.37
N THR A 97 -12.76 -8.08 7.02
CA THR A 97 -12.13 -8.15 5.69
C THR A 97 -13.17 -8.45 4.61
N ALA A 98 -14.05 -9.43 4.84
CA ALA A 98 -15.14 -9.76 3.91
C ALA A 98 -16.12 -8.59 3.72
N LEU A 99 -16.50 -7.90 4.81
CA LEU A 99 -17.36 -6.71 4.75
C LEU A 99 -16.67 -5.56 3.99
N GLY A 100 -15.39 -5.30 4.27
CA GLY A 100 -14.60 -4.30 3.55
C GLY A 100 -14.54 -4.60 2.05
N PHE A 101 -14.34 -5.86 1.68
CA PHE A 101 -14.38 -6.30 0.28
C PHE A 101 -15.75 -6.10 -0.36
N LEU A 102 -16.84 -6.48 0.33
CA LEU A 102 -18.21 -6.28 -0.17
C LEU A 102 -18.56 -4.81 -0.37
N VAL A 103 -18.16 -3.94 0.57
CA VAL A 103 -18.35 -2.49 0.47
C VAL A 103 -17.54 -1.94 -0.71
N ALA A 104 -16.27 -2.34 -0.85
CA ALA A 104 -15.43 -1.92 -1.97
C ALA A 104 -15.99 -2.40 -3.31
N PHE A 105 -16.50 -3.62 -3.39
CA PHE A 105 -17.16 -4.17 -4.57
C PHE A 105 -18.44 -3.40 -4.91
N GLY A 106 -19.32 -3.15 -3.93
CA GLY A 106 -20.56 -2.40 -4.14
C GLY A 106 -20.37 -0.93 -4.48
N LEU A 107 -19.23 -0.33 -4.12
CA LEU A 107 -18.84 1.03 -4.52
C LEU A 107 -18.08 1.08 -5.85
N GLY A 108 -17.52 -0.05 -6.29
CA GLY A 108 -16.74 -0.18 -7.52
C GLY A 108 -17.53 -0.75 -8.70
N ALA A 109 -18.63 -1.45 -8.44
CA ALA A 109 -19.64 -1.87 -9.41
C ALA A 109 -20.59 -0.71 -9.77
#